data_AF-A0A1J0LV88-F1
#
_entry.id   AF-A0A1J0LV88-F1
#
_cell.length_a   1.000
_cell.length_b   1.000
_cell.length_c   1.000
_cell.angle_alpha   90.00
_cell.angle_beta   90.00
_cell.angle_gamma   90.00
#
_symmetry.space_group_name_H-M   'P 1'
#
loop_
_entity.id
_entity.type
_entity.pdbx_description
1 polymer ?
#
loop_
_entity_poly.entity_id
_entity_poly.type
_entity_poly.pdbx_seq_one_letter_code
_entity_poly.pdbx_strand_id
1 'polypeptide(L)'
;MSTWTDRARLYVRGRALLLDLGREALFYTESGPRRARYLLVGRLSPPEWLRLALPRQGVLHYPLSVDPLAFEWEGDTLLLPGLRVYLGGPPPFVETPYYAWCLTEGAGKE
;
A
#
# COMPACT_ATOMS: atom_id res chain seq x y z
N MET A 1 -7.78 20.85 -6.45
CA MET A 1 -8.14 19.42 -6.30
C MET A 1 -7.01 18.61 -6.89
N SER A 2 -6.11 18.09 -6.06
CA SER A 2 -4.99 17.25 -6.52
C SER A 2 -5.41 15.80 -6.39
N THR A 3 -5.98 15.28 -7.47
CA THR A 3 -6.21 13.85 -7.68
C THR A 3 -4.85 13.15 -7.68
N TRP A 4 -4.54 12.45 -6.59
CA TRP A 4 -3.25 11.76 -6.39
C TRP A 4 -3.11 10.50 -7.27
N THR A 5 -3.97 10.38 -8.28
CA THR A 5 -4.16 9.22 -9.15
C THR A 5 -3.19 9.15 -10.34
N ASP A 6 -2.32 10.14 -10.56
CA ASP A 6 -1.38 10.12 -11.69
C ASP A 6 -0.02 9.42 -11.39
N ARG A 7 0.30 9.13 -10.12
CA ARG A 7 1.63 8.62 -9.74
C ARG A 7 1.68 7.22 -9.17
N ALA A 8 0.60 6.73 -8.55
CA ALA A 8 0.61 5.40 -7.97
C ALA A 8 0.44 4.34 -9.07
N ARG A 9 1.45 3.49 -9.27
CA ARG A 9 1.47 2.47 -10.31
C ARG A 9 1.32 1.10 -9.68
N LEU A 10 0.33 0.35 -10.15
CA LEU A 10 0.09 -1.02 -9.73
C LEU A 10 0.77 -2.00 -10.68
N TYR A 11 1.54 -2.93 -10.13
CA TYR A 11 2.21 -3.99 -10.86
C TYR A 11 1.82 -5.34 -10.29
N VAL A 12 1.41 -6.25 -11.17
CA VAL A 12 1.21 -7.65 -10.81
C VAL A 12 2.44 -8.44 -11.24
N ARG A 13 2.99 -9.22 -10.31
CA ARG A 13 4.19 -10.05 -10.52
C ARG A 13 3.97 -11.40 -9.87
N GLY A 14 3.57 -12.38 -10.67
CA GLY A 14 3.26 -13.73 -10.18
C GLY A 14 2.13 -13.70 -9.16
N ARG A 15 2.43 -14.08 -7.90
CA ARG A 15 1.47 -14.13 -6.78
C ARG A 15 1.53 -12.89 -5.87
N ALA A 16 2.11 -11.80 -6.35
CA ALA A 16 2.17 -10.57 -5.61
C ALA A 16 1.73 -9.35 -6.41
N LEU A 17 1.19 -8.39 -5.68
CA LEU A 17 0.79 -7.09 -6.14
C LEU A 17 1.71 -6.05 -5.51
N LEU A 18 2.29 -5.20 -6.33
CA LEU A 18 3.20 -4.14 -5.94
C LEU A 18 2.60 -2.80 -6.34
N LEU A 19 2.31 -1.95 -5.36
CA LEU A 19 1.95 -0.56 -5.56
C LEU A 19 3.19 0.31 -5.38
N ASP A 20 3.64 0.96 -6.45
CA ASP A 20 4.68 2.00 -6.39
C ASP A 20 4.02 3.37 -6.31
N LEU A 21 4.21 4.09 -5.21
CA LEU A 21 3.66 5.44 -5.02
C LEU A 21 4.42 6.53 -5.79
N GLY A 22 5.53 6.16 -6.45
CA GLY A 22 6.44 7.05 -7.16
C GLY A 22 7.35 7.87 -6.25
N ARG A 23 7.00 8.06 -4.98
CA ARG A 23 7.80 8.71 -3.94
C ARG A 23 7.59 8.05 -2.58
N GLU A 24 8.54 8.25 -1.68
CA GLU A 24 8.39 7.81 -0.29
C GLU A 24 7.31 8.66 0.41
N ALA A 25 6.42 8.00 1.14
CA ALA A 25 5.34 8.63 1.90
C ALA A 25 5.30 8.03 3.32
N LEU A 26 4.79 8.82 4.27
CA LEU A 26 4.51 8.33 5.60
C LEU A 26 3.12 7.69 5.61
N PHE A 27 3.03 6.47 6.09
CA PHE A 27 1.79 5.75 6.30
C PHE A 27 1.55 5.56 7.78
N TYR A 28 0.28 5.61 8.17
CA TYR A 28 -0.15 4.95 9.39
C TYR A 28 -0.71 3.57 9.03
N THR A 29 -0.30 2.55 9.79
CA THR A 29 -0.69 1.15 9.60
C THR A 29 -1.26 0.59 10.89
N GLU A 30 -1.79 -0.63 10.86
CA GLU A 30 -2.20 -1.36 12.06
C GLU A 30 -1.06 -1.53 13.08
N SER A 31 0.19 -1.50 12.60
CA SER A 31 1.41 -1.60 13.40
C SER A 31 2.03 -0.22 13.75
N GLY A 32 1.32 0.87 13.46
CA GLY A 32 1.76 2.25 13.68
C GLY A 32 2.40 2.92 12.45
N PRO A 33 3.09 4.06 12.64
CA PRO A 33 3.63 4.85 11.54
C PRO A 33 4.84 4.18 10.87
N ARG A 34 4.86 4.21 9.54
CA ARG A 34 5.89 3.61 8.68
C ARG A 34 6.15 4.45 7.45
N ARG A 35 7.41 4.55 7.04
CA ARG A 35 7.78 5.21 5.78
C ARG A 35 7.91 4.17 4.67
N ALA A 36 7.24 4.42 3.55
CA ALA A 36 7.28 3.53 2.41
C ALA A 36 7.01 4.25 1.10
N ARG A 37 7.69 3.78 0.05
CA ARG A 37 7.37 4.09 -1.34
C ARG A 37 6.58 2.95 -1.99
N TYR A 38 6.85 1.73 -1.56
CA TYR A 38 6.26 0.52 -2.13
C TYR A 38 5.35 -0.15 -1.11
N LEU A 39 4.16 -0.56 -1.55
CA LEU A 39 3.34 -1.53 -0.83
C LEU A 39 3.33 -2.82 -1.61
N LEU A 40 3.72 -3.91 -0.95
CA LEU A 40 3.80 -5.23 -1.53
C LEU A 40 2.83 -6.14 -0.79
N VAL A 41 1.93 -6.76 -1.54
CA VAL A 41 0.90 -7.66 -1.03
C VAL A 41 1.08 -9.01 -1.68
N GLY A 42 1.20 -10.06 -0.86
CA GLY A 42 1.33 -11.44 -1.33
C GLY A 42 2.32 -12.24 -0.49
N ARG A 43 2.15 -13.57 -0.52
CA ARG A 43 3.11 -14.50 0.07
C ARG A 43 4.20 -14.83 -0.93
N LEU A 44 5.36 -14.22 -0.71
CA LEU A 44 6.56 -14.46 -1.49
C LEU A 44 7.55 -15.30 -0.70
N SER A 45 8.11 -16.30 -1.35
CA SER A 45 9.31 -16.98 -0.86
C SER A 45 10.52 -16.04 -0.91
N PRO A 46 11.58 -16.28 -0.10
CA PRO A 46 12.78 -15.44 -0.14
C PRO A 46 13.41 -15.28 -1.54
N PRO A 47 13.46 -16.32 -2.40
CA PRO A 47 13.93 -16.16 -3.79
C PRO A 47 13.04 -15.23 -4.63
N GLU A 48 11.72 -15.28 -4.47
CA GLU A 48 10.79 -14.41 -5.19
C GLU A 48 10.95 -12.95 -4.75
N TRP A 49 11.15 -12.72 -3.45
CA TRP A 49 11.43 -11.40 -2.91
C TRP A 49 12.67 -10.75 -3.55
N LEU A 50 13.77 -11.52 -3.66
CA LEU A 50 15.01 -11.06 -4.29
C LEU A 50 14.83 -10.72 -5.77
N ARG A 51 14.01 -11.49 -6.49
CA ARG A 51 13.72 -11.28 -7.92
C ARG A 51 12.94 -10.00 -8.21
N LEU A 52 12.23 -9.45 -7.22
CA LEU A 52 11.54 -8.17 -7.38
C LEU A 52 12.49 -6.97 -7.41
N ALA A 53 13.77 -7.15 -7.06
CA ALA A 53 14.79 -6.09 -7.04
C ALA A 53 14.35 -4.85 -6.22
N LEU A 54 13.52 -5.05 -5.20
CA LEU A 54 13.04 -3.99 -4.33
C LEU A 54 14.11 -3.55 -3.33
N PRO A 55 14.09 -2.28 -2.88
CA PRO A 55 14.99 -1.82 -1.84
C PRO A 55 14.72 -2.56 -0.52
N ARG A 56 15.76 -2.65 0.32
CA ARG A 56 15.67 -3.25 1.66
C ARG A 56 14.81 -2.46 2.65
N GLN A 57 14.60 -1.17 2.38
CA GLN A 57 13.82 -0.25 3.20
C GLN A 57 12.78 0.44 2.31
N GLY A 58 11.76 1.04 2.91
CA GLY A 58 10.72 1.75 2.18
C GLY A 58 9.73 0.84 1.46
N VAL A 59 9.64 -0.42 1.89
CA VAL A 59 8.66 -1.42 1.41
C VAL A 59 7.79 -1.84 2.60
N LEU A 60 6.48 -1.63 2.49
CA LEU A 60 5.49 -2.21 3.38
C LEU A 60 5.03 -3.54 2.82
N HIS A 61 5.31 -4.63 3.55
CA HIS A 61 4.94 -5.97 3.13
C HIS A 61 3.73 -6.48 3.91
N TYR A 62 2.69 -6.84 3.17
CA TYR A 62 1.52 -7.55 3.68
C TYR A 62 1.54 -9.00 3.16
N PRO A 63 1.97 -9.98 3.97
CA PRO A 63 2.13 -11.39 3.56
C PRO A 63 0.78 -12.14 3.51
N LEU A 64 -0.21 -11.53 2.86
CA LEU A 64 -1.56 -12.06 2.74
C LEU A 64 -1.61 -13.13 1.64
N SER A 65 -2.33 -14.23 1.92
CA SER A 65 -2.72 -15.19 0.89
C SER A 65 -3.91 -14.65 0.12
N VAL A 66 -3.66 -13.69 -0.77
CA VAL A 66 -4.67 -13.11 -1.65
C VAL A 66 -4.30 -13.39 -3.10
N ASP A 67 -5.30 -13.51 -3.96
CA ASP A 67 -5.09 -13.41 -5.40
C ASP A 67 -4.70 -11.95 -5.71
N PRO A 68 -3.48 -11.68 -6.20
CA PRO A 68 -3.05 -10.31 -6.52
C PRO A 68 -3.85 -9.67 -7.66
N LEU A 69 -4.70 -10.43 -8.37
CA LEU A 69 -5.64 -9.92 -9.37
C LEU A 69 -7.02 -9.57 -8.78
N ALA A 70 -7.34 -10.02 -7.57
CA ALA A 70 -8.59 -9.72 -6.90
C ALA A 70 -8.49 -8.40 -6.11
N PHE A 71 -8.26 -7.29 -6.83
CA PHE A 71 -8.24 -5.94 -6.26
C PHE A 71 -9.28 -5.04 -6.92
N GLU A 72 -9.73 -4.05 -6.18
CA GLU A 72 -10.65 -3.02 -6.65
C GLU A 72 -10.15 -1.63 -6.26
N TRP A 73 -10.57 -0.61 -7.03
CA TRP A 73 -10.34 0.79 -6.70
C TRP A 73 -11.67 1.46 -6.39
N GLU A 74 -11.74 2.11 -5.23
CA GLU A 74 -12.86 2.97 -4.83
C GLU A 74 -12.30 4.37 -4.55
N GLY A 75 -12.44 5.27 -5.53
CA GLY A 75 -11.80 6.59 -5.48
C GLY A 75 -10.28 6.47 -5.32
N ASP A 76 -9.74 7.03 -4.23
CA ASP A 76 -8.32 6.96 -3.87
C ASP A 76 -7.99 5.78 -2.92
N THR A 77 -8.88 4.78 -2.83
CA THR A 77 -8.69 3.60 -1.98
C THR A 77 -8.47 2.35 -2.82
N LEU A 78 -7.40 1.61 -2.53
CA LEU A 78 -7.17 0.27 -3.06
C LEU A 78 -7.73 -0.77 -2.08
N LEU A 79 -8.62 -1.61 -2.58
CA LEU A 79 -9.32 -2.63 -1.82
C LEU A 79 -8.76 -3.99 -2.19
N LEU A 80 -8.33 -4.73 -1.17
CA LEU A 80 -7.82 -6.09 -1.26
C LEU A 80 -8.49 -6.95 -0.18
N PRO A 81 -8.63 -8.27 -0.38
CA PRO A 81 -9.15 -9.14 0.66
C PRO A 81 -8.28 -9.06 1.93
N GLY A 82 -8.86 -8.50 3.00
CA GLY A 82 -8.17 -8.32 4.29
C GLY A 82 -7.25 -7.09 4.39
N LEU A 83 -7.12 -6.26 3.34
CA LEU A 83 -6.31 -5.04 3.34
C LEU A 83 -7.03 -3.89 2.63
N ARG A 84 -7.08 -2.71 3.27
CA ARG A 84 -7.50 -1.46 2.63
C ARG A 84 -6.35 -0.45 2.64
N VAL A 85 -6.03 0.12 1.49
CA VAL A 85 -4.99 1.15 1.34
C VAL A 85 -5.64 2.47 0.92
N TYR A 86 -5.69 3.42 1.83
CA TYR A 86 -6.34 4.71 1.65
C TYR A 86 -5.30 5.77 1.27
N LEU A 87 -5.15 6.02 -0.03
CA LEU A 87 -4.16 6.98 -0.53
C LEU A 87 -4.63 8.43 -0.33
N GLY A 88 -5.95 8.64 -0.23
CA GLY A 88 -6.55 9.95 0.03
C GLY A 88 -6.44 10.46 1.48
N GLY A 89 -5.95 9.64 2.41
CA GLY A 89 -5.84 9.99 3.84
C GLY A 89 -6.62 9.05 4.76
N PRO A 90 -6.76 9.40 6.06
CA PRO A 90 -7.41 8.53 7.03
C PRO A 90 -8.90 8.33 6.71
N PRO A 91 -9.40 7.09 6.75
CA PRO A 91 -10.83 6.81 6.61
C PRO A 91 -11.59 7.11 7.91
N PRO A 92 -12.92 7.31 7.85
CA PRO A 92 -13.76 7.43 9.05
C PRO A 92 -13.84 6.12 9.85
N PHE A 93 -13.65 4.97 9.18
CA PHE A 93 -13.70 3.64 9.80
C PHE A 93 -12.92 2.62 8.97
N VAL A 94 -12.38 1.59 9.63
CA VAL A 94 -11.66 0.47 9.00
C VAL A 94 -12.25 -0.85 9.48
N GLU A 95 -12.64 -1.71 8.53
CA GLU A 95 -13.22 -3.04 8.81
C GLU A 95 -12.27 -4.19 8.52
N THR A 96 -11.07 -3.88 8.00
CA THR A 96 -10.08 -4.89 7.65
C THR A 96 -9.02 -5.03 8.74
N PRO A 97 -8.47 -6.25 8.94
CA PRO A 97 -7.40 -6.47 9.92
C PRO A 97 -6.12 -5.73 9.56
N TYR A 98 -5.87 -5.51 8.26
CA TYR A 98 -4.74 -4.72 7.77
C TYR A 98 -5.23 -3.46 7.08
N TYR A 99 -4.47 -2.38 7.26
CA TYR A 99 -4.75 -1.12 6.61
C TYR A 99 -3.50 -0.26 6.50
N ALA A 100 -3.53 0.65 5.54
CA ALA A 100 -2.54 1.71 5.42
C ALA A 100 -3.22 2.97 4.92
N TRP A 101 -2.97 4.12 5.54
CA TRP A 101 -3.35 5.40 4.96
C TRP A 101 -2.19 6.38 4.92
N CYS A 102 -2.12 7.17 3.86
CA CYS A 102 -1.11 8.22 3.77
C CYS A 102 -1.36 9.27 4.86
N LEU A 103 -0.33 9.56 5.64
CA LEU A 103 -0.26 10.75 6.46
C LEU A 103 0.19 11.88 5.54
N THR A 104 -0.74 12.76 5.17
CA THR A 104 -0.41 13.98 4.44
C THR A 104 0.50 14.85 5.31
N GLU A 105 1.63 15.30 4.77
CA GLU A 105 2.42 16.37 5.38
C GLU A 105 1.57 17.66 5.33
N GLY A 106 0.73 17.88 6.34
CA GLY A 106 -0.17 19.04 6.37
C GLY A 106 -1.38 18.95 7.30
N ALA A 107 -1.71 17.81 7.91
CA ALA A 107 -2.83 17.72 8.85
C ALA A 107 -2.41 18.07 10.30
N GLY A 108 -1.77 19.24 10.46
CA GLY A 108 -1.23 19.70 11.74
C GLY A 108 -1.03 21.21 11.79
N LYS A 109 -2.02 21.97 11.31
CA LYS A 109 -2.22 23.39 11.64
C LYS A 109 -3.71 23.71 11.50
N GLU A 110 -4.46 23.44 12.56
CA GLU A 110 -5.58 24.29 12.97
C GLU A 110 -5.32 24.73 14.42
#